data_AF-A0A7V3RJR0-F1
#
_entry.id   AF-A0A7V3RJR0-F1
#
_cell.length_a   1.000
_cell.length_b   1.000
_cell.length_c   1.000
_cell.angle_alpha   90.00
_cell.angle_beta   90.00
_cell.angle_gamma   90.00
#
_symmetry.space_group_name_H-M   'P 1'
#
loop_
_entity.id
_entity.type
_entity.pdbx_description
1 polymer ?
#
loop_
_entity_poly.entity_id
_entity_poly.type
_entity_poly.pdbx_seq_one_letter_code
_entity_poly.pdbx_strand_id
1 'polypeptide(L)'
;MVFLTKKGLSDEKVLVLNASFYPLGVSSWKRGFLLVWKKKAEVIEYNGHFLREDVRLPCVIRLDRNIFLPYKDVALTRRNIITRDQNTCQYCGKKSANLTVDHVIPKSRGGELTWENVVAACQACNLKKGNRTPEEANMKLFRRPKRPKIPSNLLDIIRCAKSQYNEWIKYIPERYLS
;
A
#
# COMPACT_ATOMS: atom_id res chain seq x y z
N MET A 1 -5.21 23.06 -17.84
CA MET A 1 -5.89 22.93 -16.54
C MET A 1 -6.74 21.67 -16.56
N VAL A 2 -6.59 20.78 -15.57
CA VAL A 2 -7.38 19.54 -15.50
C VAL A 2 -8.35 19.65 -14.34
N PHE A 3 -9.64 19.82 -14.65
CA PHE A 3 -10.71 19.73 -13.67
C PHE A 3 -11.14 18.28 -13.56
N LEU A 4 -11.07 17.73 -12.34
CA LEU A 4 -11.55 16.38 -12.09
C LEU A 4 -13.07 16.37 -11.91
N THR A 5 -13.74 15.37 -12.48
CA THR A 5 -15.13 15.08 -12.15
C THR A 5 -15.24 14.65 -10.68
N LYS A 6 -16.42 14.80 -10.05
CA LYS A 6 -16.65 14.34 -8.67
C LYS A 6 -16.22 12.88 -8.43
N LYS A 7 -16.34 12.02 -9.46
CA LYS A 7 -15.92 10.60 -9.44
C LYS A 7 -14.39 10.44 -9.55
N GLY A 8 -13.70 11.28 -10.31
CA GLY A 8 -12.24 11.30 -10.36
C GLY A 8 -11.59 11.85 -9.08
N LEU A 9 -12.24 12.81 -8.42
CA LEU A 9 -11.77 13.35 -7.14
C LEU A 9 -11.85 12.32 -6.01
N SER A 10 -12.86 11.45 -5.94
CA SER A 10 -13.06 10.58 -4.74
C SER A 10 -11.87 9.66 -4.43
N ASP A 11 -11.07 9.30 -5.43
CA ASP A 11 -9.97 8.37 -5.27
C ASP A 11 -8.63 9.04 -4.95
N GLU A 12 -8.53 10.37 -5.12
CA GLU A 12 -7.28 11.10 -4.93
C GLU A 12 -6.76 11.03 -3.50
N LYS A 13 -5.46 10.73 -3.41
CA LYS A 13 -4.73 10.54 -2.17
C LYS A 13 -3.75 11.68 -1.93
N VAL A 14 -3.47 11.89 -0.64
CA VAL A 14 -2.52 12.89 -0.17
C VAL A 14 -1.51 12.22 0.74
N LEU A 15 -0.23 12.39 0.45
CA LEU A 15 0.84 12.03 1.37
C LEU A 15 0.91 13.04 2.50
N VAL A 16 0.87 12.55 3.73
CA VAL A 16 1.01 13.38 4.93
C VAL A 16 2.40 13.19 5.49
N LEU A 17 3.15 14.27 5.54
CA LEU A 17 4.49 14.34 6.11
C LEU A 17 4.44 14.93 7.52
N ASN A 18 5.37 14.48 8.35
CA ASN A 18 5.67 15.08 9.63
C ASN A 18 6.36 16.44 9.43
N ALA A 19 6.41 17.29 10.46
CA ALA A 19 7.18 18.54 10.38
C ALA A 19 8.66 18.29 10.01
N SER A 20 9.21 17.14 10.39
CA SER A 20 10.55 16.65 10.01
C SER A 20 10.67 16.06 8.59
N PHE A 21 9.64 16.16 7.74
CA PHE A 21 9.52 15.50 6.44
C PHE A 21 9.43 13.97 6.46
N TYR A 22 9.43 13.33 7.63
CA TYR A 22 9.18 11.89 7.73
C TYR A 22 7.75 11.54 7.28
N PRO A 23 7.54 10.53 6.43
CA PRO A 23 6.21 10.20 5.91
C PRO A 23 5.33 9.52 6.97
N LEU A 24 4.22 10.15 7.32
CA LEU A 24 3.30 9.67 8.38
C LEU A 24 2.25 8.70 7.84
N GLY A 25 1.78 8.89 6.61
CA GLY A 25 0.75 8.04 6.03
C GLY A 25 0.06 8.65 4.82
N VAL A 26 -0.93 7.94 4.30
CA VAL A 26 -1.75 8.37 3.16
C VAL A 26 -3.13 8.78 3.65
N SER A 27 -3.62 9.93 3.18
CA SER A 27 -4.95 10.46 3.47
C SER A 27 -5.79 10.61 2.19
N SER A 28 -7.08 10.94 2.35
CA SER A 28 -7.89 11.42 1.24
C SER A 28 -7.60 12.89 0.96
N TRP A 29 -7.77 13.33 -0.29
CA TRP A 29 -7.68 14.76 -0.62
C TRP A 29 -8.60 15.63 0.24
N LYS A 30 -9.81 15.16 0.59
CA LYS A 30 -10.76 15.91 1.44
C LYS A 30 -10.15 16.20 2.80
N ARG A 31 -9.57 15.18 3.44
CA ARG A 31 -8.92 15.33 4.74
C ARG A 31 -7.64 16.16 4.64
N GLY A 32 -6.83 15.95 3.60
CA GLY A 32 -5.63 16.75 3.35
C GLY A 32 -5.96 18.24 3.19
N PHE A 33 -6.95 18.55 2.35
CA PHE A 33 -7.47 19.89 2.13
C PHE A 33 -7.97 20.54 3.43
N LEU A 34 -8.75 19.80 4.24
CA LEU A 34 -9.23 20.32 5.53
C LEU A 34 -8.10 20.63 6.51
N LEU A 35 -6.99 19.88 6.50
CA LEU A 35 -5.83 20.17 7.35
C LEU A 35 -5.15 21.48 6.93
N VAL A 36 -4.99 21.68 5.62
CA VAL A 36 -4.42 22.91 5.05
C VAL A 36 -5.33 24.10 5.33
N TRP A 37 -6.63 23.97 5.07
CA TRP A 37 -7.61 25.03 5.32
C TRP A 37 -7.64 25.47 6.79
N LYS A 38 -7.52 24.51 7.72
CA LYS A 38 -7.45 24.78 9.16
C LYS A 38 -6.08 25.28 9.63
N LYS A 39 -5.14 25.57 8.72
CA LYS A 39 -3.77 26.01 9.01
C LYS A 39 -3.00 25.04 9.92
N LYS A 40 -3.30 23.74 9.83
CA LYS A 40 -2.58 22.66 10.56
C LYS A 40 -1.55 21.94 9.70
N ALA A 41 -1.51 22.27 8.42
CA ALA A 41 -0.58 21.71 7.46
C ALA A 41 -0.30 22.75 6.37
N GLU A 42 0.90 22.71 5.83
CA GLU A 42 1.25 23.42 4.60
C GLU A 42 1.25 22.45 3.42
N VAL A 43 1.03 22.99 2.22
CA VAL A 43 1.12 22.22 0.98
C VAL A 43 2.56 22.22 0.50
N ILE A 44 3.12 21.03 0.27
CA ILE A 44 4.46 20.86 -0.31
C ILE A 44 4.34 20.68 -1.83
N GLU A 45 3.37 19.88 -2.28
CA GLU A 45 3.14 19.63 -3.71
C GLU A 45 1.65 19.57 -4.03
N TYR A 46 1.34 19.94 -5.27
CA TYR A 46 0.02 19.84 -5.88
C TYR A 46 0.09 18.83 -7.04
N ASN A 47 -0.95 18.03 -7.26
CA ASN A 47 -0.99 17.05 -8.37
C ASN A 47 -1.38 17.67 -9.73
N GLY A 48 -1.47 19.01 -9.82
CA GLY A 48 -1.90 19.71 -11.04
C GLY A 48 -3.41 19.66 -11.30
N HIS A 49 -4.19 18.95 -10.50
CA HIS A 49 -5.66 18.95 -10.54
C HIS A 49 -6.23 20.13 -9.76
N PHE A 50 -7.41 20.58 -10.18
CA PHE A 50 -8.13 21.70 -9.58
C PHE A 50 -9.50 21.24 -9.07
N LEU A 51 -9.85 21.63 -7.84
CA LEU A 51 -11.20 21.48 -7.29
C LEU A 51 -12.15 22.53 -7.87
N ARG A 52 -11.62 23.74 -8.07
CA ARG A 52 -12.23 24.94 -8.69
C ARG A 52 -11.10 25.75 -9.33
N GLU A 53 -11.42 26.74 -10.17
CA GLU A 53 -10.42 27.57 -10.89
C GLU A 53 -9.25 28.03 -10.00
N ASP A 54 -9.55 28.51 -8.79
CA ASP A 54 -8.54 29.03 -7.86
C ASP A 54 -8.07 28.03 -6.79
N VAL A 55 -8.58 26.79 -6.81
CA VAL A 55 -8.34 25.82 -5.74
C VAL A 55 -7.62 24.59 -6.30
N ARG A 56 -6.28 24.63 -6.22
CA ARG A 56 -5.41 23.49 -6.57
C ARG A 56 -5.54 22.38 -5.53
N LEU A 57 -5.51 21.14 -5.99
CA LEU A 57 -5.59 19.98 -5.12
C LEU A 57 -4.20 19.63 -4.55
N PRO A 58 -4.02 19.61 -3.22
CA PRO A 58 -2.76 19.18 -2.64
C PRO A 58 -2.56 17.67 -2.85
N CYS A 59 -1.33 17.24 -3.06
CA CYS A 59 -0.96 15.82 -3.12
C CYS A 59 0.09 15.44 -2.09
N VAL A 60 0.87 16.40 -1.60
CA VAL A 60 1.79 16.23 -0.47
C VAL A 60 1.60 17.40 0.48
N ILE A 61 1.34 17.09 1.75
CA ILE A 61 1.20 18.10 2.81
C ILE A 61 2.17 17.80 3.95
N ARG A 62 2.62 18.84 4.64
CA ARG A 62 3.45 18.73 5.83
C ARG A 62 2.71 19.30 7.03
N LEU A 63 2.64 18.54 8.11
CA LEU A 63 2.05 19.03 9.36
C LEU A 63 2.93 20.11 9.99
N ASP A 64 2.30 21.06 10.66
CA ASP A 64 2.96 22.18 11.36
C ASP A 64 3.75 21.75 12.60
N ARG A 65 3.43 20.57 13.15
CA ARG A 65 4.00 20.02 14.37
C ARG A 65 4.50 18.60 14.18
N ASN A 66 5.46 18.23 15.02
CA ASN A 66 5.95 16.86 15.04
C ASN A 66 4.92 15.90 15.66
N ILE A 67 4.61 14.83 14.94
CA ILE A 67 3.85 13.69 15.43
C ILE A 67 4.83 12.56 15.72
N PHE A 68 4.87 12.11 16.98
CA PHE A 68 5.62 10.90 17.34
C PHE A 68 4.81 9.67 16.93
N LEU A 69 5.38 8.85 16.04
CA LEU A 69 4.80 7.57 15.66
C LEU A 69 5.63 6.45 16.32
N PRO A 70 5.05 5.65 17.23
CA PRO A 70 5.74 4.47 17.72
C PRO A 70 5.91 3.45 16.59
N TYR A 71 7.04 2.74 16.59
CA TYR A 71 7.25 1.64 15.65
C TYR A 71 6.19 0.56 15.88
N LYS A 72 5.54 0.13 14.80
CA LYS A 72 4.57 -0.96 14.81
C LYS A 72 4.79 -1.85 13.60
N ASP A 73 4.88 -3.15 13.87
CA ASP A 73 4.91 -4.18 12.83
C ASP A 73 3.67 -4.14 11.95
N VAL A 74 3.84 -4.58 10.69
CA VAL A 74 2.72 -4.77 9.77
C VAL A 74 1.85 -5.94 10.26
N ALA A 75 0.57 -5.66 10.53
CA ALA A 75 -0.40 -6.69 10.87
C ALA A 75 -0.63 -7.66 9.69
N LEU A 76 -0.77 -8.95 9.98
CA LEU A 76 -1.04 -9.99 8.99
C LEU A 76 -2.52 -9.94 8.57
N THR A 77 -2.81 -9.16 7.53
CA THR A 77 -4.16 -9.04 6.95
C THR A 77 -4.13 -9.39 5.47
N ARG A 78 -5.27 -9.81 4.90
CA ARG A 78 -5.39 -10.07 3.45
C ARG A 78 -4.86 -8.92 2.60
N ARG A 79 -5.23 -7.68 2.95
CA ARG A 79 -4.77 -6.48 2.26
C ARG A 79 -3.24 -6.34 2.32
N ASN A 80 -2.64 -6.58 3.48
CA ASN A 80 -1.20 -6.43 3.67
C ASN A 80 -0.41 -7.56 3.00
N ILE A 81 -0.94 -8.78 2.94
CA ILE A 81 -0.35 -9.90 2.18
C ILE A 81 -0.35 -9.57 0.69
N ILE A 82 -1.48 -9.15 0.14
CA ILE A 82 -1.59 -8.74 -1.28
C ILE A 82 -0.68 -7.55 -1.59
N THR A 83 -0.58 -6.59 -0.66
CA THR A 83 0.30 -5.43 -0.81
C THR A 83 1.78 -5.82 -0.78
N ARG A 84 2.19 -6.69 0.16
CA ARG A 84 3.55 -7.28 0.22
C ARG A 84 3.91 -7.95 -1.10
N ASP A 85 2.96 -8.71 -1.64
CA ASP A 85 3.11 -9.47 -2.88
C ASP A 85 2.88 -8.62 -4.13
N GLN A 86 2.80 -7.29 -3.99
CA GLN A 86 2.72 -6.31 -5.08
C GLN A 86 1.56 -6.59 -6.05
N ASN A 87 0.41 -7.02 -5.52
CA ASN A 87 -0.75 -7.46 -6.30
C ASN A 87 -0.40 -8.53 -7.35
N THR A 88 0.57 -9.39 -7.05
CA THR A 88 1.04 -10.48 -7.93
C THR A 88 0.70 -11.83 -7.33
N CYS A 89 0.09 -12.71 -8.12
CA CYS A 89 -0.11 -14.10 -7.72
C CYS A 89 1.25 -14.79 -7.55
N GLN A 90 1.52 -15.33 -6.37
CA GLN A 90 2.80 -15.95 -6.04
C GLN A 90 3.00 -17.33 -6.68
N TYR A 91 2.03 -17.87 -7.42
CA TYR A 91 2.21 -19.11 -8.18
C TYR A 91 2.46 -18.88 -9.68
N CYS A 92 1.67 -18.04 -10.34
CA CYS A 92 1.80 -17.79 -11.78
C CYS A 92 2.52 -16.49 -12.14
N GLY A 93 2.86 -15.64 -11.17
CA GLY A 93 3.55 -14.36 -11.40
C GLY A 93 2.69 -13.27 -12.04
N LYS A 94 1.40 -13.51 -12.32
CA LYS A 94 0.51 -12.53 -12.95
C LYS A 94 -0.03 -11.52 -11.93
N LYS A 95 -0.05 -10.24 -12.30
CA LYS A 95 -0.73 -9.19 -11.54
C LYS A 95 -2.24 -9.31 -11.68
N SER A 96 -2.98 -9.07 -10.60
CA SER A 96 -4.44 -9.08 -10.62
C SER A 96 -5.03 -8.21 -9.50
N ALA A 97 -6.14 -7.55 -9.78
CA ALA A 97 -6.95 -6.87 -8.75
C ALA A 97 -7.73 -7.88 -7.87
N ASN A 98 -8.01 -9.06 -8.41
CA ASN A 98 -8.82 -10.09 -7.77
C ASN A 98 -7.92 -11.23 -7.26
N LEU A 99 -7.20 -10.94 -6.17
CA LEU A 99 -6.35 -11.92 -5.49
C LEU A 99 -6.98 -12.40 -4.18
N THR A 100 -6.78 -13.67 -3.90
CA THR A 100 -7.09 -14.34 -2.63
C THR A 100 -5.81 -14.55 -1.82
N VAL A 101 -5.94 -15.04 -0.59
CA VAL A 101 -4.80 -15.50 0.22
C VAL A 101 -4.86 -17.02 0.24
N ASP A 102 -3.73 -17.66 -0.05
CA ASP A 102 -3.56 -19.11 0.08
C ASP A 102 -2.49 -19.43 1.12
N HIS A 103 -2.66 -20.55 1.80
CA HIS A 103 -1.64 -21.09 2.70
C HIS A 103 -0.70 -22.00 1.90
N VAL A 104 0.60 -21.73 1.93
CA VAL A 104 1.64 -22.54 1.29
C VAL A 104 1.54 -23.98 1.78
N ILE A 105 1.62 -24.20 3.09
CA ILE A 105 1.22 -25.44 3.75
C ILE A 105 -0.27 -25.34 4.05
N PRO A 106 -1.13 -26.19 3.49
CA PRO A 106 -2.58 -26.13 3.72
C PRO A 106 -2.95 -26.23 5.20
N LYS A 107 -4.01 -25.51 5.60
CA LYS A 107 -4.54 -25.56 6.98
C LYS A 107 -4.91 -26.99 7.41
N SER A 108 -5.45 -27.80 6.49
CA SER A 108 -5.78 -29.21 6.75
C SER A 108 -4.56 -30.09 7.05
N ARG A 109 -3.34 -29.58 6.83
CA ARG A 109 -2.07 -30.24 7.12
C ARG A 109 -1.27 -29.52 8.21
N GLY A 110 -1.96 -28.75 9.05
CA GLY A 110 -1.33 -28.01 10.16
C GLY A 110 -0.65 -26.70 9.75
N GLY A 111 -0.85 -26.21 8.53
CA GLY A 111 -0.30 -24.93 8.11
C GLY A 111 -0.90 -23.75 8.88
N GLU A 112 -0.04 -23.00 9.57
CA GLU A 112 -0.43 -21.85 10.39
C GLU A 112 -0.68 -20.58 9.57
N LEU A 113 -1.44 -19.64 10.14
CA LEU A 113 -1.64 -18.30 9.57
C LEU A 113 -0.45 -17.39 9.95
N THR A 114 0.68 -17.55 9.25
CA THR A 114 1.91 -16.77 9.46
C THR A 114 2.38 -16.10 8.19
N TRP A 115 3.21 -15.05 8.31
CA TRP A 115 3.76 -14.34 7.15
C TRP A 115 4.54 -15.24 6.20
N GLU A 116 5.17 -16.27 6.73
CA GLU A 116 6.01 -17.25 6.06
C GLU A 116 5.20 -18.40 5.44
N ASN A 117 3.91 -18.52 5.77
CA ASN A 117 3.04 -19.56 5.25
C ASN A 117 1.88 -19.04 4.40
N VAL A 118 1.70 -17.73 4.23
CA VAL A 118 0.60 -17.19 3.40
C VAL A 118 1.09 -16.29 2.28
N VAL A 119 0.42 -16.42 1.14
CA VAL A 119 0.74 -15.72 -0.11
C VAL A 119 -0.50 -15.25 -0.85
N ALA A 120 -0.34 -14.21 -1.67
CA ALA A 120 -1.37 -13.81 -2.61
C ALA A 120 -1.47 -14.82 -3.76
N ALA A 121 -2.69 -15.28 -4.07
CA ALA A 121 -2.94 -16.24 -5.14
C ALA A 121 -4.19 -15.84 -5.96
N CYS A 122 -4.12 -15.96 -7.28
CA CYS A 122 -5.34 -15.85 -8.10
C CYS A 122 -6.24 -17.07 -7.86
N GLN A 123 -7.54 -16.92 -8.12
CA GLN A 123 -8.52 -17.98 -7.87
C GLN A 123 -8.18 -19.29 -8.61
N ALA A 124 -7.74 -19.19 -9.87
CA ALA A 124 -7.38 -20.37 -10.67
C ALA A 124 -6.19 -21.14 -10.07
N CYS A 125 -5.12 -20.45 -9.65
CA CYS A 125 -3.98 -21.08 -9.00
C CYS A 125 -4.34 -21.63 -7.62
N ASN A 126 -5.10 -20.87 -6.83
CA ASN A 126 -5.52 -21.29 -5.50
C ASN A 126 -6.36 -22.59 -5.57
N LEU A 127 -7.33 -22.64 -6.50
CA LEU A 127 -8.14 -23.84 -6.75
C LEU A 127 -7.27 -25.00 -7.26
N LYS A 128 -6.34 -24.74 -8.19
CA LYS A 128 -5.41 -25.77 -8.69
C LYS A 128 -4.58 -26.37 -7.55
N LYS A 129 -4.05 -25.55 -6.63
CA LYS A 129 -3.27 -26.07 -5.49
C LYS A 129 -4.16 -26.86 -4.52
N GLY A 130 -5.29 -26.29 -4.12
CA GLY A 130 -6.22 -26.94 -3.18
C GLY A 130 -5.54 -27.29 -1.85
N ASN A 131 -5.78 -28.50 -1.36
CA ASN A 131 -5.23 -29.04 -0.11
C ASN A 131 -3.83 -29.68 -0.27
N ARG A 132 -3.13 -29.39 -1.37
CA ARG A 132 -1.77 -29.84 -1.64
C ARG A 132 -0.75 -28.78 -1.27
N THR A 133 0.50 -29.20 -1.05
CA THR A 133 1.63 -28.25 -1.02
C THR A 133 1.95 -27.74 -2.43
N PRO A 134 2.70 -26.64 -2.60
CA PRO A 134 3.10 -26.19 -3.93
C PRO A 134 3.88 -27.26 -4.70
N GLU A 135 4.74 -28.04 -4.03
CA GLU A 135 5.51 -29.13 -4.62
C GLU A 135 4.59 -30.22 -5.19
N GLU A 136 3.62 -30.69 -4.40
CA GLU A 136 2.63 -31.68 -4.82
C GLU A 136 1.70 -31.19 -5.95
N ALA A 137 1.46 -29.88 -6.01
CA ALA A 137 0.68 -29.26 -7.08
C ALA A 137 1.52 -28.94 -8.33
N ASN A 138 2.83 -29.21 -8.30
CA ASN A 138 3.82 -28.79 -9.29
C ASN A 138 3.75 -27.28 -9.59
N MET A 139 3.70 -26.49 -8.51
CA MET A 139 3.58 -25.04 -8.52
C MET A 139 4.75 -24.46 -7.70
N LYS A 140 5.61 -23.68 -8.36
CA LYS A 140 6.71 -23.00 -7.66
C LYS A 140 6.25 -21.64 -7.17
N LEU A 141 6.71 -21.26 -5.98
CA LEU A 141 6.50 -19.92 -5.46
C LEU A 141 7.39 -18.93 -6.22
N PHE A 142 6.80 -17.82 -6.64
CA PHE A 142 7.47 -16.73 -7.35
C PHE A 142 8.45 -15.99 -6.43
N ARG A 143 8.08 -15.82 -5.15
CA ARG A 143 8.95 -15.31 -4.10
C ARG A 143 8.69 -16.08 -2.80
N ARG A 144 9.72 -16.22 -1.98
CA ARG A 144 9.57 -16.79 -0.64
C ARG A 144 8.77 -15.82 0.25
N PRO A 145 7.65 -16.25 0.85
CA PRO A 145 6.90 -15.44 1.80
C PRO A 145 7.75 -15.13 3.04
N LYS A 146 7.74 -13.87 3.46
CA LYS A 146 8.43 -13.39 4.66
C LYS A 146 7.67 -12.20 5.26
N ARG A 147 7.86 -11.95 6.56
CA ARG A 147 7.38 -10.73 7.21
C ARG A 147 8.03 -9.47 6.58
N PRO A 148 7.26 -8.42 6.24
CA PRO A 148 7.82 -7.13 5.86
C PRO A 148 8.61 -6.49 7.00
N LYS A 149 9.87 -6.10 6.77
CA LYS A 149 10.71 -5.40 7.76
C LYS A 149 10.57 -3.88 7.63
N ILE A 150 9.33 -3.39 7.63
CA ILE A 150 9.02 -1.96 7.52
C ILE A 150 8.00 -1.54 8.60
N PRO A 151 8.04 -0.29 9.05
CA PRO A 151 6.95 0.27 9.86
C PRO A 151 5.60 0.17 9.14
N SER A 152 4.56 -0.17 9.87
CA SER A 152 3.20 -0.37 9.31
C SER A 152 2.65 0.83 8.54
N ASN A 153 2.94 2.06 8.97
CA ASN A 153 2.52 3.28 8.29
C ASN A 153 3.13 3.43 6.88
N LEU A 154 4.31 2.86 6.64
CA LEU A 154 5.01 2.97 5.36
C LEU A 154 4.49 1.98 4.31
N LEU A 155 3.83 0.89 4.70
CA LEU A 155 3.35 -0.12 3.75
C LEU A 155 2.38 0.47 2.73
N ASP A 156 1.37 1.21 3.21
CA ASP A 156 0.38 1.85 2.35
C ASP A 156 0.99 2.97 1.49
N ILE A 157 1.98 3.70 2.04
CA ILE A 157 2.71 4.75 1.32
C ILE A 157 3.50 4.14 0.16
N ILE A 158 4.30 3.10 0.43
CA ILE A 158 5.09 2.39 -0.60
C ILE A 158 4.17 1.79 -1.67
N ARG A 159 3.00 1.26 -1.29
CA ARG A 159 2.02 0.77 -2.27
C ARG A 159 1.53 1.89 -3.20
N CYS A 160 1.14 3.04 -2.64
CA CYS A 160 0.70 4.19 -3.42
C CYS A 160 1.83 4.70 -4.33
N ALA A 161 3.05 4.77 -3.81
CA ALA A 161 4.23 5.22 -4.55
C ALA A 161 4.57 4.30 -5.74
N LYS A 162 4.55 2.97 -5.54
CA LYS A 162 4.81 1.99 -6.61
C LYS A 162 3.65 1.83 -7.61
N SER A 163 2.55 2.57 -7.46
CA SER A 163 1.40 2.51 -8.36
C SER A 163 1.20 3.84 -9.08
N GLN A 164 0.39 4.75 -8.52
CA GLN A 164 -0.02 5.99 -9.17
C GLN A 164 0.85 7.19 -8.79
N TYR A 165 1.56 7.13 -7.65
CA TYR A 165 2.21 8.30 -7.04
C TYR A 165 3.73 8.15 -6.97
N ASN A 166 4.38 7.84 -8.10
CA ASN A 166 5.81 7.51 -8.18
C ASN A 166 6.71 8.62 -7.63
N GLU A 167 6.27 9.88 -7.73
CA GLU A 167 6.94 11.04 -7.18
C GLU A 167 7.08 11.02 -5.65
N TRP A 168 6.25 10.23 -4.94
CA TRP A 168 6.32 10.10 -3.48
C TRP A 168 7.52 9.27 -3.00
N ILE A 169 8.19 8.53 -3.90
CA ILE A 169 9.36 7.71 -3.55
C ILE A 169 10.45 8.55 -2.86
N LYS A 170 10.62 9.82 -3.26
CA LYS A 170 11.62 10.75 -2.68
C LYS A 170 11.41 11.07 -1.20
N TYR A 171 10.21 10.83 -0.66
CA TYR A 171 9.90 11.04 0.76
C TYR A 171 10.04 9.78 1.60
N ILE A 172 10.27 8.62 0.98
CA ILE A 172 10.38 7.34 1.67
C ILE A 172 11.87 7.10 2.00
N PRO A 173 12.23 6.81 3.26
CA PRO A 173 13.61 6.49 3.60
C PRO A 173 14.13 5.31 2.76
N GLU A 174 15.31 5.48 2.15
CA GLU A 174 15.88 4.53 1.17
C GLU A 174 15.97 3.09 1.69
N ARG A 175 16.27 2.92 2.98
CA ARG A 175 16.31 1.62 3.66
C ARG A 175 15.02 0.80 3.58
N TYR A 176 13.90 1.39 3.16
CA TYR A 176 12.60 0.73 3.00
C TYR A 176 12.16 0.56 1.53
N LEU A 177 12.99 0.99 0.57
CA LEU A 177 12.69 0.89 -0.86
C LEU A 177 13.23 -0.39 -1.53
N SER A 178 14.22 -1.04 -0.89
CA SER A 178 14.87 -2.30 -1.33
C SER A 178 13.98 -3.54 -1.22
#